data_AF-A0A537UQB0-F1
#
_entry.id   AF-A0A537UQB0-F1
#
_cell.length_a   1.000
_cell.length_b   1.000
_cell.length_c   1.000
_cell.angle_alpha   90.00
_cell.angle_beta   90.00
_cell.angle_gamma   90.00
#
_symmetry.space_group_name_H-M   'P 1'
#
loop_
_entity.id
_entity.type
_entity.pdbx_description
1 polymer ?
#
loop_
_entity_poly.entity_id
_entity_poly.type
_entity_poly.pdbx_seq_one_letter_code
_entity_poly.pdbx_strand_id
1 'polypeptide(L)'
;MWHEPGGGWGSKSNNSPVTRTRHPTAEWLAQQIVEAFPWGTAPTYLVRDNDRAYGQAFTNRVRTMGIRDHPISPRSPWQNPYVERLIGTLRRECLDQVLIYGERHLRRILTLYSLYYNETRTHLGLAKDTPLRRSVQQSGTIVTIPMLFGLHHRYPRI
;
A
#
# COMPACT_ATOMS: atom_id res chain seq x y z
N MET A 1 22.92 16.81 31.80
CA MET A 1 21.52 17.18 32.01
C MET A 1 21.14 18.10 30.88
N TRP A 2 20.55 17.56 29.81
CA TRP A 2 20.03 18.34 28.68
C TRP A 2 18.63 17.81 28.39
N HIS A 3 17.65 18.67 28.64
CA HIS A 3 16.26 18.50 28.27
C HIS A 3 16.04 19.18 26.92
N GLU A 4 15.47 18.45 25.97
CA GLU A 4 14.71 18.94 24.81
C GLU A 4 13.64 17.88 24.51
N PRO A 5 12.33 18.11 24.77
CA PRO A 5 11.26 17.28 24.24
C PRO A 5 10.45 18.09 23.22
N GLY A 6 10.66 17.82 21.94
CA GLY A 6 9.97 18.55 20.87
C GLY A 6 10.01 17.88 19.50
N GLY A 7 10.11 16.55 19.44
CA GLY A 7 10.07 15.81 18.18
C GLY A 7 8.63 15.48 17.79
N GLY A 8 7.96 16.41 17.09
CA GLY A 8 6.70 16.14 16.42
C GLY A 8 6.88 15.01 15.41
N TRP A 9 6.27 13.85 15.68
CA TRP A 9 6.17 12.75 14.74
C TRP A 9 5.25 13.17 13.60
N GLY A 10 5.84 13.79 12.58
CA GLY A 10 5.20 13.94 11.29
C GLY A 10 4.98 12.55 10.70
N SER A 11 3.75 12.05 10.80
CA SER A 11 3.26 10.92 10.00
C SER A 11 3.50 11.23 8.52
N LYS A 12 4.66 10.84 8.00
CA LYS A 12 4.92 10.85 6.57
C LYS A 12 4.11 9.70 5.99
N SER A 13 2.86 10.00 5.63
CA SER A 13 2.10 9.16 4.71
C SER A 13 2.97 8.98 3.47
N ASN A 14 3.41 7.74 3.23
CA ASN A 14 4.20 7.40 2.05
C ASN A 14 3.24 7.43 0.85
N ASN A 15 2.92 8.63 0.38
CA ASN A 15 2.00 8.88 -0.72
C ASN A 15 2.80 9.03 -2.01
N SER A 16 3.67 8.05 -2.31
CA SER A 16 4.29 7.96 -3.63
C SER A 16 3.17 7.83 -4.67
N PRO A 17 3.11 8.72 -5.69
CA PRO A 17 2.05 8.67 -6.67
C PRO A 17 2.08 7.31 -7.39
N VAL A 18 0.94 6.63 -7.43
CA VAL A 18 0.80 5.39 -8.21
C VAL A 18 0.99 5.75 -9.69
N THR A 19 2.12 5.34 -10.27
CA THR A 19 2.43 5.57 -11.68
C THR A 19 1.83 4.44 -12.52
N ARG A 20 1.40 4.73 -13.76
CA ARG A 20 0.82 3.72 -14.66
C ARG A 20 1.57 3.72 -15.98
N THR A 21 1.73 2.52 -16.55
CA THR A 21 2.21 2.32 -17.92
C THR A 21 1.29 1.31 -18.62
N ARG A 22 1.18 1.41 -19.95
CA ARG A 22 0.51 0.38 -20.77
C ARG A 22 1.40 -0.84 -21.00
N HIS A 23 2.71 -0.68 -20.79
CA HIS A 23 3.72 -1.71 -21.00
C HIS A 23 4.68 -1.68 -19.80
N PRO A 24 4.46 -2.52 -18.78
CA PRO A 24 5.36 -2.60 -17.62
C PRO A 24 6.66 -3.27 -18.05
N THR A 25 7.60 -2.48 -18.56
CA THR A 25 8.94 -2.96 -18.89
C THR A 25 9.78 -3.15 -17.63
N ALA A 26 10.88 -3.88 -17.75
CA ALA A 26 11.85 -4.10 -16.69
C ALA A 26 12.36 -2.79 -16.08
N GLU A 27 12.63 -1.77 -16.92
CA GLU A 27 13.09 -0.45 -16.49
C GLU A 27 12.01 0.30 -15.72
N TRP A 28 10.76 0.22 -16.18
CA TRP A 28 9.65 0.85 -15.50
C TRP A 28 9.42 0.22 -14.11
N LEU A 29 9.44 -1.12 -14.03
CA LEU A 29 9.35 -1.84 -12.75
C LEU A 29 10.53 -1.49 -11.82
N ALA A 30 11.74 -1.34 -12.38
CA ALA A 30 12.92 -0.93 -11.63
C ALA A 30 12.76 0.49 -11.06
N GLN A 31 12.05 1.37 -11.76
CA GLN A 31 11.74 2.69 -11.23
C GLN A 31 10.69 2.62 -10.10
N GLN A 32 9.68 1.76 -10.25
CA GLN A 32 8.64 1.60 -9.22
C GLN A 32 9.20 1.09 -7.89
N ILE A 33 10.18 0.17 -7.90
CA ILE A 33 10.78 -0.32 -6.65
C ILE A 33 11.57 0.76 -5.92
N VAL A 34 12.20 1.69 -6.66
CA VAL A 34 12.90 2.85 -6.08
C VAL A 34 11.90 3.83 -5.46
N GLU A 35 10.80 4.11 -6.15
CA GLU A 35 9.73 5.01 -5.68
C GLU A 35 8.97 4.44 -4.48
N ALA A 36 8.87 3.12 -4.37
CA ALA A 36 8.24 2.44 -3.25
C ALA A 36 9.07 2.52 -1.96
N PHE A 37 10.41 2.56 -2.09
CA PHE A 37 11.34 2.50 -0.96
C PHE A 37 12.39 3.63 -0.97
N PRO A 38 11.97 4.88 -0.75
CA PRO A 38 12.90 6.01 -0.71
C PRO A 38 13.82 5.98 0.52
N TRP A 39 14.99 6.61 0.44
CA TRP A 39 15.89 6.90 1.59
C TRP A 39 16.25 5.72 2.49
N GLY A 40 16.56 4.56 1.89
CA GLY A 40 17.03 3.40 2.64
C GLY A 40 15.94 2.63 3.38
N THR A 41 14.65 2.88 3.07
CA THR A 41 13.53 2.07 3.58
C THR A 41 13.36 0.75 2.81
N ALA A 42 14.38 0.31 2.08
CA ALA A 42 14.33 -0.90 1.27
C ALA A 42 14.21 -2.14 2.19
N PRO A 43 13.30 -3.08 1.87
CA PRO A 43 13.14 -4.28 2.66
C PRO A 43 14.32 -5.23 2.47
N THR A 44 14.55 -6.13 3.42
CA THR A 44 15.61 -7.14 3.29
C THR A 44 15.28 -8.19 2.23
N TYR A 45 14.00 -8.49 2.04
CA TYR A 45 13.50 -9.52 1.13
C TYR A 45 12.37 -8.97 0.28
N LEU A 46 12.31 -9.41 -0.96
CA LEU A 46 11.19 -9.18 -1.87
C LEU A 46 10.66 -10.52 -2.35
N VAL A 47 9.40 -10.83 -2.04
CA VAL A 47 8.67 -11.95 -2.64
C VAL A 47 7.79 -11.38 -3.75
N ARG A 48 7.88 -11.95 -4.95
CA ARG A 48 7.14 -11.51 -6.13
C ARG A 48 6.74 -12.69 -7.01
N ASP A 49 5.82 -12.46 -7.94
CA ASP A 49 5.53 -13.43 -8.98
C ASP A 49 6.71 -13.62 -9.95
N ASN A 50 6.69 -14.74 -10.67
CA ASN A 50 7.74 -15.12 -11.61
C ASN A 50 7.43 -14.63 -13.03
N ASP A 51 6.95 -13.39 -13.14
CA ASP A 51 6.63 -12.78 -14.43
C ASP A 51 7.92 -12.47 -15.22
N ARG A 52 7.87 -12.60 -16.54
CA ARG A 52 9.00 -12.24 -17.42
C ARG A 52 9.22 -10.73 -17.50
N ALA A 53 8.22 -9.91 -17.13
CA ALA A 53 8.29 -8.46 -17.17
C ALA A 53 9.43 -7.87 -16.32
N TYR A 54 9.83 -8.51 -15.22
CA TYR A 54 10.89 -7.99 -14.35
C TYR A 54 12.24 -7.89 -15.06
N GLY A 55 12.66 -8.90 -15.81
CA GLY A 55 13.91 -8.86 -16.58
C GLY A 55 15.17 -8.47 -15.79
N GLN A 56 16.25 -8.15 -16.53
CA GLN A 56 17.56 -7.89 -15.92
C GLN A 56 17.64 -6.52 -15.23
N ALA A 57 17.03 -5.48 -15.81
CA ALA A 57 17.09 -4.13 -15.27
C ALA A 57 16.49 -4.05 -13.85
N PHE A 58 15.34 -4.69 -13.63
CA PHE A 58 14.74 -4.80 -12.30
C PHE A 58 15.63 -5.57 -11.33
N THR A 59 16.09 -6.76 -11.73
CA THR A 59 16.89 -7.63 -10.87
C THR A 59 18.19 -6.94 -10.42
N ASN A 60 18.84 -6.22 -11.33
CA ASN A 60 20.02 -5.40 -11.02
C ASN A 60 19.69 -4.27 -10.03
N ARG A 61 18.57 -3.58 -10.23
CA ARG A 61 18.15 -2.50 -9.32
C ARG A 61 17.86 -3.01 -7.92
N VAL A 62 17.09 -4.09 -7.80
CA VAL A 62 16.75 -4.75 -6.52
C VAL A 62 18.02 -5.18 -5.78
N ARG A 63 18.98 -5.81 -6.49
CA ARG A 63 20.27 -6.18 -5.92
C ARG A 63 21.08 -4.97 -5.46
N THR A 64 21.10 -3.89 -6.25
CA THR A 64 21.80 -2.64 -5.90
C THR A 64 21.20 -1.99 -4.65
N MET A 65 19.89 -2.11 -4.46
CA MET A 65 19.20 -1.66 -3.24
C MET A 65 19.44 -2.57 -2.03
N GLY A 66 20.23 -3.65 -2.17
CA GLY A 66 20.51 -4.62 -1.11
C GLY A 66 19.36 -5.57 -0.79
N ILE A 67 18.33 -5.62 -1.64
CA ILE A 67 17.14 -6.44 -1.44
C ILE A 67 17.39 -7.86 -1.95
N ARG A 68 17.05 -8.88 -1.16
CA ARG A 68 17.13 -10.30 -1.56
C ARG A 68 15.86 -10.72 -2.29
N ASP A 69 15.96 -10.86 -3.61
CA ASP A 69 14.84 -11.24 -4.48
C ASP A 69 14.48 -12.73 -4.37
N HIS A 70 13.20 -13.02 -4.19
CA HIS A 70 12.62 -14.37 -4.04
C HIS A 70 11.39 -14.51 -4.95
N PRO A 71 11.57 -14.74 -6.26
CA PRO A 71 10.45 -15.06 -7.14
C PRO A 71 9.81 -16.39 -6.72
N ILE A 72 8.48 -16.43 -6.69
CA ILE A 72 7.75 -17.68 -6.43
C ILE A 72 8.00 -18.71 -7.53
N SER A 73 7.76 -19.98 -7.23
CA SER A 73 7.85 -21.04 -8.22
C SER A 73 6.80 -20.82 -9.34
N PRO A 74 7.12 -21.21 -10.58
CA PRO A 74 6.16 -21.11 -11.68
C PRO A 74 4.82 -21.75 -11.30
N ARG A 75 3.71 -21.06 -11.62
CA ARG A 75 2.33 -21.53 -11.38
C ARG A 75 2.02 -21.82 -9.91
N SER A 76 2.71 -21.16 -8.97
CA SER A 76 2.54 -21.37 -7.53
C SER A 76 2.03 -20.12 -6.78
N PRO A 77 0.83 -19.60 -7.11
CA PRO A 77 0.31 -18.34 -6.55
C PRO A 77 0.12 -18.38 -5.01
N TRP A 78 -0.06 -19.58 -4.43
CA TRP A 78 -0.17 -19.75 -2.98
C TRP A 78 1.09 -19.33 -2.21
N GLN A 79 2.24 -19.17 -2.88
CA GLN A 79 3.47 -18.66 -2.28
C GLN A 79 3.50 -17.14 -2.15
N ASN A 80 2.55 -16.42 -2.77
CA ASN A 80 2.36 -14.98 -2.60
C ASN A 80 0.96 -14.63 -2.04
N PRO A 81 0.52 -15.26 -0.93
CA PRO A 81 -0.87 -15.18 -0.48
C PRO A 81 -1.27 -13.78 -0.03
N TYR A 82 -0.32 -12.96 0.43
CA TYR A 82 -0.57 -11.62 0.92
C TYR A 82 -0.94 -10.65 -0.20
N VAL A 83 -0.17 -10.63 -1.29
CA VAL A 83 -0.44 -9.75 -2.44
C VAL A 83 -1.73 -10.17 -3.13
N GLU A 84 -1.93 -11.48 -3.33
CA GLU A 84 -3.17 -12.01 -3.93
C GLU A 84 -4.40 -11.62 -3.11
N ARG A 85 -4.32 -11.77 -1.78
CA ARG A 85 -5.41 -11.36 -0.89
C ARG A 85 -5.62 -9.86 -0.91
N LEU A 86 -4.57 -9.06 -0.96
CA LEU A 86 -4.64 -7.59 -1.02
C LEU A 86 -5.36 -7.14 -2.31
N ILE A 87 -4.91 -7.61 -3.48
CA ILE A 87 -5.49 -7.26 -4.78
C ILE A 87 -6.95 -7.70 -4.84
N GLY A 88 -7.26 -8.93 -4.42
CA GLY A 88 -8.64 -9.42 -4.38
C GLY A 88 -9.54 -8.59 -3.46
N THR A 89 -9.01 -8.10 -2.34
CA THR A 89 -9.75 -7.24 -1.41
C THR A 89 -10.01 -5.87 -2.02
N LEU A 90 -8.99 -5.24 -2.61
CA LEU A 90 -9.11 -3.96 -3.33
C LEU A 90 -10.16 -4.03 -4.43
N ARG A 91 -10.19 -5.12 -5.20
CA ARG A 91 -11.19 -5.32 -6.25
C ARG A 91 -12.60 -5.40 -5.67
N ARG A 92 -12.84 -6.31 -4.74
CA ARG A 92 -14.18 -6.53 -4.14
C ARG A 92 -14.71 -5.33 -3.37
N GLU A 93 -13.85 -4.64 -2.61
CA GLU A 93 -14.27 -3.53 -1.74
C GLU A 93 -14.33 -2.17 -2.46
N CYS A 94 -13.72 -2.04 -3.64
CA CYS A 94 -13.60 -0.75 -4.31
C CYS A 94 -13.69 -0.83 -5.83
N LEU A 95 -12.74 -1.49 -6.51
CA LEU A 95 -12.64 -1.36 -7.98
C LEU A 95 -13.81 -1.97 -8.74
N ASP A 96 -14.44 -3.02 -8.21
CA ASP A 96 -15.61 -3.64 -8.82
C ASP A 96 -16.91 -2.83 -8.56
N GLN A 97 -16.86 -1.83 -7.67
CA GLN A 97 -18.00 -0.99 -7.27
C GLN A 97 -17.99 0.41 -7.92
N VAL A 98 -16.90 0.79 -8.61
CA VAL A 98 -16.71 2.15 -9.15
C VAL A 98 -16.41 2.11 -10.64
N LEU A 99 -17.10 2.95 -11.41
CA LEU A 99 -16.78 3.15 -12.81
C LEU A 99 -15.53 4.04 -12.98
N ILE A 100 -14.48 3.49 -13.58
CA ILE A 100 -13.19 4.18 -13.74
C ILE A 100 -13.14 4.89 -15.10
N TYR A 101 -13.39 6.19 -15.11
CA TYR A 101 -13.36 7.05 -16.31
C TYR A 101 -11.97 7.35 -16.89
N GLY A 102 -10.89 6.90 -16.27
CA GLY A 102 -9.54 7.13 -16.80
C GLY A 102 -8.44 7.02 -15.76
N GLU A 103 -7.21 7.28 -16.21
CA GLU A 103 -6.01 7.07 -15.39
C GLU A 103 -5.95 7.99 -14.17
N ARG A 104 -6.18 9.29 -14.34
CA ARG A 104 -6.20 10.26 -13.22
C ARG A 104 -7.25 9.88 -12.18
N HIS A 105 -8.40 9.37 -12.63
CA HIS A 105 -9.45 8.91 -11.74
C HIS A 105 -9.02 7.65 -10.98
N LEU A 106 -8.46 6.66 -11.67
CA LEU A 106 -7.92 5.45 -11.05
C LEU A 106 -6.86 5.77 -9.99
N ARG A 107 -5.90 6.65 -10.30
CA ARG A 107 -4.85 7.08 -9.35
C ARG A 107 -5.48 7.68 -8.09
N ARG A 108 -6.46 8.58 -8.25
CA ARG A 108 -7.19 9.16 -7.10
C ARG A 108 -7.92 8.09 -6.28
N ILE A 109 -8.59 7.14 -6.92
CA ILE A 109 -9.26 6.03 -6.23
C ILE A 109 -8.24 5.21 -5.44
N LEU A 110 -7.13 4.80 -6.05
CA LEU A 110 -6.09 3.99 -5.40
C LEU A 110 -5.44 4.72 -4.22
N THR A 111 -5.20 6.03 -4.35
CA THR A 111 -4.72 6.87 -3.23
C THR A 111 -5.72 6.89 -2.07
N LEU A 112 -7.00 7.16 -2.35
CA LEU A 112 -8.04 7.16 -1.32
C LEU A 112 -8.21 5.79 -0.68
N TYR A 113 -8.07 4.72 -1.48
CA TYR A 113 -8.16 3.36 -0.98
C TYR A 113 -6.97 3.03 -0.08
N SER A 114 -5.75 3.44 -0.43
CA SER A 114 -4.57 3.25 0.42
C SER A 114 -4.75 3.91 1.78
N LEU A 115 -5.25 5.15 1.82
CA LEU A 115 -5.57 5.85 3.07
C LEU A 115 -6.64 5.10 3.88
N TYR A 116 -7.73 4.70 3.23
CA TYR A 116 -8.79 3.90 3.87
C TYR A 116 -8.24 2.59 4.44
N TYR A 117 -7.47 1.83 3.66
CA TYR A 117 -6.93 0.53 4.03
C TYR A 117 -5.99 0.61 5.23
N ASN A 118 -5.14 1.65 5.26
CA ASN A 118 -4.10 1.82 6.26
C ASN A 118 -4.59 2.49 7.54
N GLU A 119 -5.57 3.40 7.48
CA GLU A 119 -5.97 4.23 8.62
C GLU A 119 -7.38 3.90 9.18
N THR A 120 -8.20 3.20 8.41
CA THR A 120 -9.63 3.02 8.74
C THR A 120 -10.10 1.57 8.69
N ARG A 121 -9.73 0.82 7.65
CA ARG A 121 -10.16 -0.57 7.47
C ARG A 121 -9.60 -1.44 8.58
N THR A 122 -10.49 -2.11 9.31
CA THR A 122 -10.09 -3.01 10.40
C THR A 122 -9.64 -4.35 9.85
N HIS A 123 -8.65 -4.96 10.50
CA HIS A 123 -8.10 -6.26 10.09
C HIS A 123 -8.19 -7.26 11.22
N LEU A 124 -8.78 -8.43 10.96
CA LEU A 124 -8.90 -9.50 11.98
C LEU A 124 -7.53 -9.95 12.49
N GLY A 125 -6.53 -10.04 11.61
CA GLY A 125 -5.15 -10.38 11.98
C GLY A 125 -4.44 -9.30 12.81
N LEU A 126 -5.03 -8.11 12.96
CA LEU A 126 -4.53 -7.02 13.80
C LEU A 126 -5.46 -6.73 14.98
N ALA A 127 -6.17 -7.74 15.49
CA ALA A 127 -7.14 -7.60 16.58
C ALA A 127 -8.22 -6.52 16.30
N LYS A 128 -8.66 -6.41 15.04
CA LYS A 128 -9.59 -5.39 14.53
C LYS A 128 -9.05 -3.95 14.57
N ASP A 129 -7.73 -3.78 14.67
CA ASP A 129 -7.04 -2.50 14.48
C ASP A 129 -6.69 -2.28 12.99
N THR A 130 -6.10 -1.12 12.70
CA THR A 130 -5.64 -0.69 11.38
C THR A 130 -4.12 -0.87 11.24
N PRO A 131 -3.57 -1.00 10.01
CA PRO A 131 -2.13 -1.15 9.78
C PRO A 131 -1.34 0.04 10.35
N LEU A 132 -1.83 1.26 10.15
CA LEU A 132 -1.40 2.43 10.90
C LEU A 132 -2.27 2.51 12.14
N ARG A 133 -1.74 2.03 13.27
CA ARG A 133 -2.48 2.00 14.53
C ARG A 133 -2.92 3.39 14.95
N ARG A 134 -4.05 3.43 15.66
CA ARG A 134 -4.60 4.66 16.24
C ARG A 134 -5.01 4.43 17.68
N SER A 135 -5.00 5.51 18.47
CA SER A 135 -5.51 5.47 19.84
C SER A 135 -7.00 5.13 19.87
N VAL A 136 -7.41 4.34 20.87
CA VAL A 136 -8.83 4.03 21.10
C VAL A 136 -9.55 5.30 21.56
N GLN A 137 -10.67 5.62 20.90
CA GLN A 137 -11.52 6.75 21.25
C GLN A 137 -12.63 6.27 22.20
N GLN A 138 -12.51 6.57 23.50
CA GLN A 138 -13.40 6.05 24.54
C GLN A 138 -14.63 6.93 24.81
N SER A 139 -14.52 8.24 24.60
CA SER A 139 -15.55 9.25 24.92
C SER A 139 -15.82 10.18 23.73
N GLY A 140 -16.93 10.91 23.77
CA GLY A 140 -17.36 11.83 22.70
C GLY A 140 -18.55 11.31 21.89
N THR A 141 -19.07 12.17 21.01
CA THR A 141 -20.22 11.86 20.13
C THR A 141 -19.72 11.09 18.91
N ILE A 142 -20.43 10.02 18.54
CA ILE A 142 -20.11 9.28 17.32
C ILE A 142 -20.53 10.13 16.11
N VAL A 143 -19.57 10.43 15.24
CA VAL A 143 -19.83 11.09 13.96
C VAL A 143 -19.59 10.11 12.81
N THR A 144 -20.22 10.34 11.67
CA THR A 144 -20.07 9.50 10.48
C THR A 144 -19.28 10.26 9.42
N ILE A 145 -18.14 9.72 9.01
CA ILE A 145 -17.29 10.29 7.97
C ILE A 145 -17.31 9.37 6.74
N PRO A 146 -17.82 9.83 5.58
CA PRO A 146 -17.81 9.03 4.36
C PRO A 146 -16.38 8.86 3.82
N MET A 147 -16.05 7.65 3.43
CA MET A 147 -14.77 7.23 2.86
C MET A 147 -15.00 6.68 1.46
N LEU A 148 -14.00 6.79 0.57
CA LEU A 148 -14.05 6.22 -0.77
C LEU A 148 -15.34 6.58 -1.55
N PHE A 149 -15.66 7.88 -1.62
CA PHE A 149 -16.87 8.39 -2.27
C PHE A 149 -18.17 7.86 -1.65
N GLY A 150 -18.16 7.51 -0.36
CA GLY A 150 -19.32 7.01 0.38
C GLY A 150 -19.50 5.49 0.34
N LEU A 151 -18.60 4.75 -0.34
CA LEU A 151 -18.61 3.29 -0.32
C LEU A 151 -18.39 2.72 1.08
N HIS A 152 -17.58 3.42 1.89
CA HIS A 152 -17.25 3.03 3.25
C HIS A 152 -17.48 4.20 4.20
N HIS A 153 -17.57 3.91 5.50
CA HIS A 153 -17.77 4.93 6.52
C HIS A 153 -16.84 4.69 7.70
N ARG A 154 -16.32 5.78 8.26
CA ARG A 154 -15.59 5.77 9.53
C ARG A 154 -16.46 6.40 10.61
N TYR A 155 -16.45 5.80 11.79
CA TYR A 155 -17.25 6.23 12.93
C TYR A 155 -16.35 6.62 14.13
N PRO A 156 -15.67 7.78 14.09
CA PRO A 156 -14.90 8.23 15.24
C PRO A 156 -15.79 8.88 16.32
N ARG A 157 -15.25 8.97 17.54
CA ARG A 157 -15.79 9.84 18.60
C ARG A 157 -14.99 11.15 18.67
N ILE A 158 -15.71 12.28 18.74
CA ILE A 158 -15.18 13.65 18.87
C ILE A 158 -15.87 14.34 20.04
#